data_AF-A0A0S8KY80-F1
#
_entry.id   AF-A0A0S8KY80-F1
#
_cell.length_a   1.000
_cell.length_b   1.000
_cell.length_c   1.000
_cell.angle_alpha   90.00
_cell.angle_beta   90.00
_cell.angle_gamma   90.00
#
_symmetry.space_group_name_H-M   'P 1'
#
loop_
_entity.id
_entity.type
_entity.pdbx_description
1 polymer ?
#
loop_
_entity_poly.entity_id
_entity_poly.type
_entity_poly.pdbx_seq_one_letter_code
_entity_poly.pdbx_strand_id
1 'polypeptide(L)'
;MIHRNNLFLRLLLTTLFSFMILSVDMYAQDGRWVAYSLDGIGSGPIYHDCGDGVIGYAPANSQYVLIFDIRTGEWKLVDLGSTQTFDYLETQGNVLLVRSEDLLFGYSSSLGVWDTIHYEGTVYMDLSSQLFQSYGCSDSLAFYLTDQQFYVFDGSLGSWQQYDYGYNEDYTGGYFYPKNDCIILVLLKDDFFAGIMNVVYSSHTQTFNKLDDGCSIHQPVYDHGYAGYHDRAGDGKEFLLIGYSAFDNQFDVIPYTTGENETGINFWDLGSIEADTFTAFAYGFRTVVELYEHVRAKIYGYSTILGSWNTITYDFDHRVERYYGSGYVGGQFTFDNDILNESGYYHFFFYSAVNGLFHDINTDLVYTSTTSAFSIGGSVFCV
;
A
#
# COMPACT_ATOMS: atom_id res chain seq x y z
N MET A 1 -50.22 27.66 8.04
CA MET A 1 -50.37 27.43 6.58
C MET A 1 -49.03 27.10 5.91
N ILE A 2 -47.92 27.78 6.27
CA ILE A 2 -46.57 27.58 5.69
C ILE A 2 -45.97 26.18 5.97
N HIS A 3 -46.21 25.56 7.13
CA HIS A 3 -45.68 24.23 7.46
C HIS A 3 -46.34 23.05 6.70
N ARG A 4 -47.60 23.19 6.27
CA ARG A 4 -48.29 22.13 5.51
C ARG A 4 -47.78 22.02 4.08
N ASN A 5 -47.36 23.14 3.48
CA ASN A 5 -46.83 23.16 2.12
C ASN A 5 -45.44 22.52 2.02
N ASN A 6 -44.59 22.64 3.05
CA ASN A 6 -43.27 22.01 3.07
C ASN A 6 -43.33 20.49 3.23
N LEU A 7 -44.29 19.97 4.00
CA LEU A 7 -44.48 18.52 4.15
C LEU A 7 -45.00 17.90 2.85
N PHE A 8 -45.95 18.57 2.18
CA PHE A 8 -46.50 18.12 0.90
C PHE A 8 -45.44 18.16 -0.22
N LEU A 9 -44.63 19.22 -0.28
CA LEU A 9 -43.55 19.33 -1.26
C LEU A 9 -42.48 18.26 -1.06
N ARG A 10 -42.12 17.94 0.20
CA ARG A 10 -41.19 16.86 0.53
C ARG A 10 -41.76 15.50 0.13
N LEU A 11 -43.00 15.20 0.51
CA LEU A 11 -43.67 13.95 0.11
C LEU A 11 -43.78 13.81 -1.41
N LEU A 12 -44.14 14.88 -2.11
CA LEU A 12 -44.21 14.90 -3.58
C LEU A 12 -42.83 14.67 -4.20
N LEU A 13 -41.77 15.32 -3.70
CA LEU A 13 -40.40 15.12 -4.17
C LEU A 13 -39.90 13.70 -3.89
N THR A 14 -40.14 13.15 -2.70
CA THR A 14 -39.76 11.76 -2.39
C THR A 14 -40.51 10.77 -3.27
N THR A 15 -41.81 11.00 -3.51
CA THR A 15 -42.63 10.12 -4.36
C THR A 15 -42.23 10.23 -5.83
N LEU A 16 -41.91 11.44 -6.33
CA LEU A 16 -41.36 11.64 -7.67
C LEU A 16 -39.97 11.02 -7.84
N PHE A 17 -39.11 11.10 -6.81
CA PHE A 17 -37.80 10.45 -6.82
C PHE A 17 -37.93 8.93 -6.82
N SER A 18 -38.85 8.37 -6.02
CA SER A 18 -39.19 6.95 -6.04
C SER A 18 -39.73 6.50 -7.40
N PHE A 19 -40.61 7.30 -8.03
CA PHE A 19 -41.14 6.99 -9.37
C PHE A 19 -40.07 7.08 -10.47
N MET A 20 -39.16 8.05 -10.40
CA MET A 20 -38.07 8.16 -11.37
C MET A 20 -37.07 7.01 -11.24
N ILE A 21 -36.74 6.57 -10.01
CA ILE A 21 -35.88 5.40 -9.78
C ILE A 21 -36.57 4.10 -10.20
N LEU A 22 -37.87 3.93 -9.92
CA LEU A 22 -38.65 2.75 -10.32
C LEU A 22 -38.88 2.66 -11.84
N SER A 23 -38.65 3.74 -12.59
CA SER A 23 -38.77 3.78 -14.05
C SER A 23 -37.44 3.67 -14.80
N VAL A 24 -36.32 3.54 -14.09
CA VAL A 24 -35.07 3.14 -14.73
C VAL A 24 -35.16 1.64 -14.89
N ASP A 25 -35.37 1.19 -16.12
CA ASP A 25 -35.13 -0.22 -16.46
C ASP A 25 -33.71 -0.55 -15.99
N MET A 26 -33.62 -1.32 -14.91
CA MET A 26 -32.35 -1.87 -14.48
C MET A 26 -32.01 -2.98 -15.48
N TYR A 27 -31.10 -2.66 -16.40
CA TYR A 27 -30.51 -3.65 -17.28
C TYR A 27 -29.36 -4.31 -16.55
N ALA A 28 -29.40 -5.64 -16.45
CA ALA A 28 -28.22 -6.39 -16.05
C ALA A 28 -27.08 -6.11 -17.04
N GLN A 29 -25.83 -6.09 -16.54
CA GLN A 29 -24.67 -5.68 -17.31
C GLN A 29 -24.42 -6.55 -18.56
N ASP A 30 -24.89 -7.80 -18.53
CA ASP A 30 -24.88 -8.76 -19.64
C ASP A 30 -26.30 -9.19 -20.08
N GLY A 31 -27.32 -8.46 -19.64
CA GLY A 31 -28.72 -8.73 -19.98
C GLY A 31 -29.36 -9.93 -19.26
N ARG A 32 -28.70 -10.57 -18.29
CA ARG A 32 -29.30 -11.63 -17.47
C ARG A 32 -29.41 -11.25 -15.99
N TRP A 33 -30.57 -11.53 -15.41
CA TRP A 33 -30.75 -11.53 -13.97
C TRP A 33 -30.51 -12.94 -13.45
N VAL A 34 -29.60 -13.09 -12.49
CA VAL A 34 -29.29 -14.38 -11.87
C VAL A 34 -29.77 -14.36 -10.42
N ALA A 35 -30.70 -15.25 -10.09
CA ALA A 35 -31.26 -15.38 -8.75
C ALA A 35 -30.77 -16.66 -8.07
N TYR A 36 -30.55 -16.60 -6.75
CA TYR A 36 -30.21 -17.76 -5.92
C TYR A 36 -31.09 -17.75 -4.66
N SER A 37 -31.58 -18.91 -4.24
CA SER A 37 -32.32 -19.03 -2.98
C SER A 37 -31.34 -19.23 -1.83
N LEU A 38 -31.46 -18.41 -0.78
CA LEU A 38 -30.63 -18.53 0.42
C LEU A 38 -31.18 -19.56 1.43
N ASP A 39 -32.27 -20.25 1.10
CA ASP A 39 -32.90 -21.24 1.96
C ASP A 39 -31.93 -22.39 2.29
N GLY A 40 -31.72 -22.61 3.59
CA GLY A 40 -30.90 -23.72 4.09
C GLY A 40 -29.38 -23.50 4.04
N ILE A 41 -28.90 -22.31 3.67
CA ILE A 41 -27.46 -22.02 3.66
C ILE A 41 -26.91 -21.91 5.10
N GLY A 42 -27.65 -21.35 6.04
CA GLY A 42 -27.14 -21.19 7.40
C GLY A 42 -28.00 -20.28 8.27
N SER A 43 -27.44 -19.86 9.40
CA SER A 43 -28.13 -19.00 10.37
C SER A 43 -27.20 -18.00 11.05
N GLY A 44 -27.78 -17.01 11.74
CA GLY A 44 -27.05 -15.96 12.44
C GLY A 44 -26.82 -14.70 11.59
N PRO A 45 -25.94 -13.79 12.03
CA PRO A 45 -25.50 -12.64 11.24
C PRO A 45 -25.00 -13.05 9.86
N ILE A 46 -25.14 -12.16 8.88
CA ILE A 46 -24.72 -12.43 7.50
C ILE A 46 -23.52 -11.55 7.19
N TYR A 47 -22.45 -12.17 6.72
CA TYR A 47 -21.30 -11.49 6.14
C TYR A 47 -21.40 -11.58 4.62
N HIS A 48 -21.26 -10.44 3.94
CA HIS A 48 -21.27 -10.37 2.49
C HIS A 48 -20.47 -9.15 2.05
N ASP A 49 -19.85 -9.28 0.89
CA ASP A 49 -19.08 -8.21 0.27
C ASP A 49 -19.02 -8.42 -1.25
N CYS A 50 -18.71 -7.36 -1.99
CA CYS A 50 -18.66 -7.34 -3.45
C CYS A 50 -17.39 -6.68 -3.97
N GLY A 51 -16.51 -7.46 -4.58
CA GLY A 51 -15.38 -7.00 -5.39
C GLY A 51 -15.72 -6.95 -6.88
N ASP A 52 -14.74 -6.59 -7.71
CA ASP A 52 -14.92 -6.45 -9.16
C ASP A 52 -15.21 -7.77 -9.88
N GLY A 53 -14.66 -8.88 -9.36
CA GLY A 53 -14.76 -10.22 -9.94
C GLY A 53 -15.59 -11.21 -9.14
N VAL A 54 -15.91 -10.90 -7.89
CA VAL A 54 -16.52 -11.85 -6.95
C VAL A 54 -17.44 -11.18 -5.94
N ILE A 55 -18.56 -11.83 -5.62
CA ILE A 55 -19.41 -11.53 -4.47
C ILE A 55 -19.32 -12.72 -3.50
N GLY A 56 -19.05 -12.45 -2.24
CA GLY A 56 -19.04 -13.44 -1.17
C GLY A 56 -20.28 -13.33 -0.28
N TYR A 57 -20.77 -14.46 0.21
CA TYR A 57 -21.85 -14.55 1.19
C TYR A 57 -21.63 -15.72 2.14
N ALA A 58 -21.59 -15.44 3.44
CA ALA A 58 -21.43 -16.44 4.50
C ALA A 58 -22.29 -16.07 5.73
N PRO A 59 -23.33 -16.86 6.07
CA PRO A 59 -24.00 -16.74 7.36
C PRO A 59 -23.09 -17.23 8.49
N ALA A 60 -23.07 -16.52 9.62
CA ALA A 60 -22.18 -16.78 10.75
C ALA A 60 -22.12 -18.24 11.19
N ASN A 61 -23.24 -18.97 11.17
CA ASN A 61 -23.28 -20.39 11.48
C ASN A 61 -23.69 -21.15 10.22
N SER A 62 -22.72 -21.63 9.47
CA SER A 62 -22.93 -22.31 8.20
C SER A 62 -21.77 -23.25 7.88
N GLN A 63 -22.04 -24.33 7.15
CA GLN A 63 -20.99 -25.14 6.51
C GLN A 63 -20.71 -24.70 5.07
N TYR A 64 -21.36 -23.63 4.62
CA TYR A 64 -21.33 -23.19 3.24
C TYR A 64 -20.80 -21.78 3.09
N VAL A 65 -20.01 -21.57 2.05
CA VAL A 65 -19.70 -20.24 1.50
C VAL A 65 -20.39 -20.16 0.14
N LEU A 66 -21.24 -19.15 -0.05
CA LEU A 66 -21.88 -18.88 -1.33
C LEU A 66 -21.09 -17.79 -2.05
N ILE A 67 -20.78 -18.05 -3.32
CA ILE A 67 -19.93 -17.19 -4.15
C ILE A 67 -20.69 -16.88 -5.43
N PHE A 68 -20.75 -15.62 -5.83
CA PHE A 68 -21.10 -15.25 -7.20
C PHE A 68 -19.82 -14.88 -7.94
N ASP A 69 -19.45 -15.67 -8.94
CA ASP A 69 -18.32 -15.36 -9.80
C ASP A 69 -18.83 -14.47 -10.94
N ILE A 70 -18.42 -13.20 -10.96
CA ILE A 70 -18.93 -12.20 -11.91
C ILE A 70 -18.46 -12.51 -13.33
N ARG A 71 -17.27 -13.11 -13.49
CA ARG A 71 -16.70 -13.44 -14.81
C ARG A 71 -17.49 -14.52 -15.53
N THR A 72 -17.98 -15.51 -14.79
CA THR A 72 -18.85 -16.57 -15.32
C THR A 72 -20.34 -16.20 -15.21
N GLY A 73 -20.69 -15.32 -14.27
CA GLY A 73 -22.04 -14.98 -13.84
C GLY A 73 -22.81 -16.19 -13.30
N GLU A 74 -22.12 -17.02 -12.53
CA GLU A 74 -22.68 -18.22 -11.91
C GLU A 74 -22.52 -18.16 -10.38
N TRP A 75 -23.53 -18.67 -9.68
CA TRP A 75 -23.45 -18.92 -8.25
C TRP A 75 -22.76 -20.27 -7.99
N LYS A 76 -21.82 -20.29 -7.07
CA LYS A 76 -21.13 -21.47 -6.56
C LYS A 76 -21.38 -21.60 -5.07
N LEU A 77 -22.00 -22.70 -4.66
CA LEU A 77 -22.11 -23.08 -3.26
C LEU A 77 -20.96 -23.99 -2.91
N VAL A 78 -20.08 -23.55 -2.01
CA VAL A 78 -18.97 -24.36 -1.51
C VAL A 78 -19.37 -24.99 -0.19
N ASP A 79 -19.22 -26.32 -0.07
CA ASP A 79 -19.43 -27.08 1.16
C ASP A 79 -18.09 -27.34 1.85
N LEU A 80 -17.93 -26.83 3.07
CA LEU A 80 -16.73 -26.99 3.90
C LEU A 80 -16.73 -28.32 4.67
N GLY A 81 -17.82 -29.10 4.59
CA GLY A 81 -17.95 -30.42 5.21
C GLY A 81 -18.35 -30.40 6.68
N SER A 82 -18.25 -29.25 7.36
CA SER A 82 -18.68 -29.05 8.74
C SER A 82 -19.15 -27.62 8.98
N THR A 83 -20.05 -27.42 9.96
CA THR A 83 -20.50 -26.09 10.36
C THR A 83 -19.35 -25.29 10.95
N GLN A 84 -19.14 -24.09 10.40
CA GLN A 84 -18.18 -23.10 10.84
C GLN A 84 -18.87 -21.97 11.59
N THR A 85 -18.11 -21.28 12.44
CA THR A 85 -18.48 -19.98 13.02
C THR A 85 -17.72 -18.88 12.28
N PHE A 86 -18.32 -18.30 11.25
CA PHE A 86 -17.73 -17.20 10.50
C PHE A 86 -17.89 -15.87 11.24
N ASP A 87 -16.86 -15.04 11.17
CA ASP A 87 -16.84 -13.71 11.79
C ASP A 87 -16.25 -12.62 10.89
N TYR A 88 -15.72 -12.99 9.71
CA TYR A 88 -15.20 -12.06 8.73
C TYR A 88 -15.40 -12.54 7.29
N LEU A 89 -15.70 -11.60 6.41
CA LEU A 89 -15.71 -11.79 4.96
C LEU A 89 -15.33 -10.47 4.30
N GLU A 90 -14.39 -10.52 3.37
CA GLU A 90 -13.99 -9.39 2.54
C GLU A 90 -13.73 -9.85 1.11
N THR A 91 -14.07 -8.99 0.17
CA THR A 91 -13.75 -9.15 -1.24
C THR A 91 -13.02 -7.93 -1.74
N GLN A 92 -11.95 -8.12 -2.50
CA GLN A 92 -11.33 -7.05 -3.26
C GLN A 92 -10.88 -7.56 -4.63
N GLY A 93 -11.19 -6.78 -5.67
CA GLY A 93 -10.98 -7.18 -7.06
C GLY A 93 -11.49 -8.59 -7.35
N ASN A 94 -10.57 -9.51 -7.62
CA ASN A 94 -10.89 -10.89 -8.01
C ASN A 94 -10.80 -11.92 -6.86
N VAL A 95 -10.52 -11.48 -5.64
CA VAL A 95 -10.27 -12.34 -4.48
C VAL A 95 -11.33 -12.17 -3.41
N LEU A 96 -11.66 -13.29 -2.75
CA LEU A 96 -12.54 -13.37 -1.58
C LEU A 96 -11.76 -14.04 -0.44
N LEU A 97 -11.78 -13.40 0.72
CA LEU A 97 -11.34 -13.93 2.01
C LEU A 97 -12.55 -14.17 2.91
N VAL A 98 -12.65 -15.36 3.49
CA VAL A 98 -13.59 -15.67 4.58
C VAL A 98 -12.83 -16.29 5.74
N ARG A 99 -13.16 -15.87 6.97
CA ARG A 99 -12.54 -16.36 8.21
C ARG A 99 -13.59 -16.98 9.12
N SER A 100 -13.22 -18.09 9.74
CA SER A 100 -13.89 -18.65 10.93
C SER A 100 -12.92 -18.69 12.12
N GLU A 101 -13.38 -19.26 13.24
CA GLU A 101 -12.57 -19.48 14.45
C GLU A 101 -11.26 -20.27 14.21
N ASP A 102 -11.17 -21.11 13.19
CA ASP A 102 -10.02 -21.99 12.94
C ASP A 102 -9.69 -22.23 11.45
N LEU A 103 -10.46 -21.64 10.53
CA LEU A 103 -10.33 -21.86 9.09
C LEU A 103 -10.25 -20.53 8.34
N LEU A 104 -9.36 -20.48 7.35
CA LEU A 104 -9.37 -19.48 6.29
C LEU A 104 -9.88 -20.11 5.01
N PHE A 105 -10.73 -19.40 4.30
CA PHE A 105 -11.22 -19.73 2.98
C PHE A 105 -10.82 -18.62 2.01
N GLY A 106 -10.23 -19.01 0.88
CA GLY A 106 -9.80 -18.10 -0.19
C GLY A 106 -10.40 -18.53 -1.51
N TYR A 107 -10.90 -17.58 -2.30
CA TYR A 107 -11.38 -17.85 -3.66
C TYR A 107 -10.79 -16.88 -4.67
N SER A 108 -10.40 -17.40 -5.83
CA SER A 108 -9.95 -16.62 -6.99
C SER A 108 -10.96 -16.74 -8.11
N SER A 109 -11.64 -15.64 -8.44
CA SER A 109 -12.49 -15.57 -9.64
C SER A 109 -11.68 -15.64 -10.94
N SER A 110 -10.40 -15.25 -10.91
CA SER A 110 -9.51 -15.34 -12.07
C SER A 110 -9.26 -16.76 -12.53
N LEU A 111 -9.24 -17.71 -11.59
CA LEU A 111 -9.07 -19.14 -11.85
C LEU A 111 -10.38 -19.93 -11.69
N GLY A 112 -11.36 -19.36 -11.00
CA GLY A 112 -12.61 -20.02 -10.66
C GLY A 112 -12.47 -21.11 -9.58
N VAL A 113 -11.40 -21.06 -8.77
CA VAL A 113 -11.05 -22.08 -7.76
C VAL A 113 -10.98 -21.47 -6.36
N TRP A 114 -11.13 -22.32 -5.34
CA TRP A 114 -10.96 -21.97 -3.93
C TRP A 114 -9.96 -22.91 -3.27
N ASP A 115 -9.48 -22.47 -2.11
CA ASP A 115 -8.73 -23.30 -1.18
C ASP A 115 -9.09 -22.93 0.26
N THR A 116 -8.85 -23.87 1.18
CA THR A 116 -9.08 -23.71 2.61
C THR A 116 -7.89 -24.17 3.41
N ILE A 117 -7.55 -23.44 4.45
CA ILE A 117 -6.46 -23.81 5.36
C ILE A 117 -6.88 -23.59 6.81
N HIS A 118 -6.50 -24.52 7.68
CA HIS A 118 -6.59 -24.30 9.12
C HIS A 118 -5.43 -23.42 9.56
N TYR A 119 -5.72 -22.41 10.38
CA TYR A 119 -4.68 -21.51 10.89
C TYR A 119 -4.36 -21.79 12.35
N GLU A 120 -3.10 -21.58 12.70
CA GLU A 120 -2.57 -21.67 14.05
C GLU A 120 -2.27 -20.28 14.61
N GLY A 121 -2.45 -20.13 15.93
CA GLY A 121 -2.12 -18.91 16.67
C GLY A 121 -3.29 -17.96 16.88
N THR A 122 -3.00 -16.83 17.51
CA THR A 122 -3.93 -15.73 17.74
C THR A 122 -3.76 -14.68 16.67
N VAL A 123 -4.86 -14.12 16.17
CA VAL A 123 -4.83 -13.00 15.22
C VAL A 123 -4.00 -11.87 15.80
N TYR A 124 -2.99 -11.46 15.06
CA TYR A 124 -2.18 -10.31 15.43
C TYR A 124 -3.03 -9.04 15.23
N MET A 125 -3.01 -8.03 16.11
CA MET A 125 -3.69 -6.74 15.88
C MET A 125 -5.09 -6.79 15.20
N ASP A 126 -6.09 -7.36 15.90
CA ASP A 126 -7.49 -7.37 15.45
C ASP A 126 -8.18 -6.01 15.71
N LEU A 127 -7.72 -4.96 15.03
CA LEU A 127 -8.17 -3.58 15.20
C LEU A 127 -9.13 -3.16 14.07
N SER A 128 -10.01 -2.18 14.36
CA SER A 128 -11.07 -1.76 13.44
C SER A 128 -10.62 -0.89 12.25
N SER A 129 -9.37 -0.43 12.22
CA SER A 129 -8.83 0.41 11.16
C SER A 129 -8.00 -0.41 10.18
N GLN A 130 -8.34 -0.36 8.89
CA GLN A 130 -7.71 -1.13 7.81
C GLN A 130 -6.17 -1.10 7.81
N LEU A 131 -5.54 0.06 8.06
CA LEU A 131 -4.07 0.19 8.10
C LEU A 131 -3.37 -0.63 9.19
N PHE A 132 -4.13 -1.03 10.22
CA PHE A 132 -3.65 -1.74 11.40
C PHE A 132 -4.33 -3.11 11.54
N GLN A 133 -5.05 -3.54 10.51
CA GLN A 133 -5.73 -4.82 10.46
C GLN A 133 -4.79 -5.84 9.82
N SER A 134 -4.48 -6.91 10.56
CA SER A 134 -3.49 -7.91 10.16
C SER A 134 -4.00 -8.94 9.15
N TYR A 135 -5.10 -8.63 8.50
CA TYR A 135 -5.75 -9.45 7.50
C TYR A 135 -6.51 -8.57 6.53
N GLY A 136 -6.69 -9.06 5.31
CA GLY A 136 -7.49 -8.39 4.30
C GLY A 136 -7.13 -8.80 2.88
N CYS A 137 -7.61 -8.04 1.90
CA CYS A 137 -7.42 -8.36 0.49
C CYS A 137 -6.70 -7.24 -0.29
N SER A 138 -6.17 -7.60 -1.45
CA SER A 138 -5.93 -6.74 -2.60
C SER A 138 -6.72 -7.29 -3.79
N ASP A 139 -6.59 -6.72 -4.98
CA ASP A 139 -7.36 -7.20 -6.14
C ASP A 139 -6.98 -8.64 -6.56
N SER A 140 -5.83 -9.13 -6.10
CA SER A 140 -5.24 -10.41 -6.53
C SER A 140 -4.69 -11.28 -5.40
N LEU A 141 -4.58 -10.76 -4.17
CA LEU A 141 -4.06 -11.49 -3.01
C LEU A 141 -5.02 -11.33 -1.81
N ALA A 142 -5.03 -12.30 -0.91
CA ALA A 142 -5.55 -12.12 0.44
C ALA A 142 -4.50 -12.54 1.46
N PHE A 143 -4.52 -11.92 2.63
CA PHE A 143 -3.55 -12.21 3.68
C PHE A 143 -4.20 -12.29 5.06
N TYR A 144 -3.52 -13.01 5.95
CA TYR A 144 -3.92 -13.19 7.33
C TYR A 144 -2.68 -13.46 8.18
N LEU A 145 -2.53 -12.74 9.28
CA LEU A 145 -1.35 -12.86 10.15
C LEU A 145 -1.75 -13.23 11.58
N THR A 146 -1.14 -14.28 12.09
CA THR A 146 -1.21 -14.69 13.49
C THR A 146 0.13 -14.51 14.17
N ASP A 147 0.16 -14.62 15.49
CA ASP A 147 1.39 -14.70 16.30
C ASP A 147 2.28 -15.92 16.01
N GLN A 148 1.96 -16.76 15.02
CA GLN A 148 2.75 -17.94 14.64
C GLN A 148 3.06 -17.99 13.15
N GLN A 149 2.14 -17.55 12.29
CA GLN A 149 2.22 -17.80 10.86
C GLN A 149 1.69 -16.59 10.08
N PHE A 150 2.32 -16.37 8.94
CA PHE A 150 1.84 -15.45 7.91
C PHE A 150 1.24 -16.25 6.76
N TYR A 151 -0.07 -16.07 6.54
CA TYR A 151 -0.83 -16.75 5.49
C TYR A 151 -1.11 -15.80 4.32
N VAL A 152 -0.93 -16.30 3.11
CA VAL A 152 -1.30 -15.57 1.87
C VAL A 152 -2.02 -16.51 0.92
N PHE A 153 -3.22 -16.12 0.50
CA PHE A 153 -3.90 -16.72 -0.64
C PHE A 153 -3.50 -15.96 -1.90
N ASP A 154 -2.77 -16.62 -2.79
CA ASP A 154 -2.38 -16.02 -4.07
C ASP A 154 -3.42 -16.36 -5.13
N GLY A 155 -4.13 -15.34 -5.64
CA GLY A 155 -5.18 -15.53 -6.63
C GLY A 155 -4.70 -16.09 -7.97
N SER A 156 -3.40 -16.01 -8.28
CA SER A 156 -2.77 -16.61 -9.46
C SER A 156 -2.42 -18.10 -9.27
N LEU A 157 -2.32 -18.55 -8.01
CA LEU A 157 -2.15 -19.96 -7.64
C LEU A 157 -3.49 -20.63 -7.30
N GLY A 158 -4.41 -19.85 -6.74
CA GLY A 158 -5.68 -20.35 -6.23
C GLY A 158 -5.53 -21.18 -4.96
N SER A 159 -4.46 -20.98 -4.19
CA SER A 159 -4.17 -21.74 -2.96
C SER A 159 -3.54 -20.90 -1.87
N TRP A 160 -3.69 -21.35 -0.63
CA TRP A 160 -3.06 -20.77 0.55
C TRP A 160 -1.59 -21.18 0.65
N GLN A 161 -0.76 -20.21 1.00
CA GLN A 161 0.64 -20.36 1.38
C GLN A 161 0.79 -19.91 2.84
N GLN A 162 1.76 -20.47 3.56
CA GLN A 162 2.04 -20.10 4.95
C GLN A 162 3.54 -19.98 5.20
N TYR A 163 3.90 -19.12 6.14
CA TYR A 163 5.29 -18.84 6.50
C TYR A 163 5.47 -18.55 7.99
N ASP A 164 6.35 -19.32 8.63
CA ASP A 164 6.83 -19.01 9.97
C ASP A 164 7.84 -17.87 9.86
N TYR A 165 7.39 -16.68 10.24
CA TYR A 165 8.20 -15.46 10.18
C TYR A 165 9.07 -15.26 11.42
N GLY A 166 8.95 -16.13 12.43
CA GLY A 166 9.70 -16.04 13.68
C GLY A 166 9.19 -14.92 14.59
N TYR A 167 7.88 -14.86 14.81
CA TYR A 167 7.26 -13.91 15.74
C TYR A 167 7.89 -13.98 17.13
N ASN A 168 7.98 -12.81 17.76
CA ASN A 168 8.30 -12.67 19.17
C ASN A 168 7.32 -11.66 19.78
N GLU A 169 6.94 -11.91 21.03
CA GLU A 169 6.05 -11.11 21.87
C GLU A 169 6.44 -9.62 21.96
N ASP A 170 7.70 -9.28 21.70
CA ASP A 170 8.22 -7.91 21.68
C ASP A 170 7.64 -7.05 20.55
N TYR A 171 7.08 -7.64 19.48
CA TYR A 171 6.44 -6.89 18.40
C TYR A 171 4.98 -6.62 18.76
N THR A 172 4.69 -5.40 19.21
CA THR A 172 3.38 -4.99 19.73
C THR A 172 2.55 -4.15 18.77
N GLY A 173 3.15 -3.69 17.67
CA GLY A 173 2.48 -2.89 16.65
C GLY A 173 2.92 -3.25 15.23
N GLY A 174 2.21 -2.71 14.24
CA GLY A 174 2.58 -2.90 12.85
C GLY A 174 1.68 -2.19 11.85
N TYR A 175 2.14 -2.19 10.60
CA TYR A 175 1.44 -1.69 9.43
C TYR A 175 1.36 -2.77 8.37
N PHE A 176 0.21 -2.84 7.70
CA PHE A 176 -0.07 -3.87 6.70
C PHE A 176 -0.46 -3.23 5.37
N TYR A 177 0.26 -3.60 4.32
CA TYR A 177 0.10 -3.02 3.00
C TYR A 177 -0.13 -4.14 1.96
N PRO A 178 -1.38 -4.54 1.74
CA PRO A 178 -1.73 -5.43 0.65
C PRO A 178 -1.63 -4.68 -0.69
N LYS A 179 -0.86 -5.22 -1.63
CA LYS A 179 -0.80 -4.79 -3.03
C LYS A 179 -1.15 -5.95 -3.94
N ASN A 180 -1.37 -5.66 -5.22
CA ASN A 180 -1.82 -6.66 -6.18
C ASN A 180 -0.76 -7.73 -6.46
N ASP A 181 0.52 -7.42 -6.28
CA ASP A 181 1.62 -8.33 -6.58
C ASP A 181 2.54 -8.64 -5.39
N CYS A 182 2.34 -7.98 -4.25
CA CYS A 182 3.01 -8.30 -3.00
C CYS A 182 2.14 -7.97 -1.77
N ILE A 183 2.44 -8.62 -0.65
CA ILE A 183 1.94 -8.20 0.67
C ILE A 183 3.15 -7.76 1.49
N ILE A 184 3.07 -6.58 2.11
CA ILE A 184 4.14 -6.03 2.94
C ILE A 184 3.64 -5.85 4.37
N LEU A 185 4.35 -6.45 5.32
CA LEU A 185 4.11 -6.33 6.76
C LEU A 185 5.30 -5.60 7.40
N VAL A 186 5.02 -4.56 8.18
CA VAL A 186 6.01 -3.86 9.01
C VAL A 186 5.64 -4.11 10.46
N LEU A 187 6.45 -4.86 11.19
CA LEU A 187 6.24 -5.16 12.60
C LEU A 187 7.16 -4.30 13.46
N LEU A 188 6.59 -3.66 14.48
CA LEU A 188 7.23 -2.68 15.33
C LEU A 188 7.29 -3.19 16.77
N LYS A 189 8.41 -2.95 17.43
CA LYS A 189 8.52 -3.08 18.87
C LYS A 189 8.01 -1.82 19.57
N ASP A 190 7.73 -1.93 20.88
CA ASP A 190 7.33 -0.78 21.72
C ASP A 190 8.32 0.39 21.67
N ASP A 191 9.62 0.07 21.63
CA ASP A 191 10.66 1.02 21.30
C ASP A 191 10.91 0.97 19.79
N PHE A 192 10.42 1.99 19.08
CA PHE A 192 10.52 2.13 17.63
C PHE A 192 11.96 2.02 17.12
N PHE A 193 12.94 2.44 17.92
CA PHE A 193 14.36 2.36 17.59
C PHE A 193 15.00 1.00 17.95
N ALA A 194 14.32 0.18 18.77
CA ALA A 194 14.85 -1.10 19.25
C ALA A 194 14.65 -2.26 18.25
N GLY A 195 13.93 -2.04 17.15
CA GLY A 195 13.87 -2.99 16.05
C GLY A 195 12.56 -2.93 15.27
N ILE A 196 12.70 -3.05 13.96
CA ILE A 196 11.62 -3.15 13.00
C ILE A 196 11.85 -4.43 12.20
N MET A 197 10.83 -5.26 12.04
CA MET A 197 10.88 -6.40 11.13
C MET A 197 10.02 -6.12 9.91
N ASN A 198 10.58 -6.34 8.72
CA ASN A 198 9.79 -6.39 7.50
C ASN A 198 9.59 -7.83 7.08
N VAL A 199 8.35 -8.21 6.80
CA VAL A 199 7.99 -9.53 6.28
C VAL A 199 7.16 -9.30 5.02
N VAL A 200 7.49 -10.02 3.96
CA VAL A 200 6.90 -9.80 2.63
C VAL A 200 6.54 -11.11 1.97
N TYR A 201 5.53 -11.05 1.11
CA TYR A 201 5.22 -12.09 0.12
C TYR A 201 5.21 -11.46 -1.27
N SER A 202 5.82 -12.12 -2.25
CA SER A 202 5.74 -11.73 -3.66
C SER A 202 4.97 -12.78 -4.46
N SER A 203 4.00 -12.32 -5.26
CA SER A 203 3.30 -13.17 -6.25
C SER A 203 4.14 -13.46 -7.50
N HIS A 204 5.17 -12.64 -7.79
CA HIS A 204 6.07 -12.88 -8.92
C HIS A 204 6.97 -14.09 -8.67
N THR A 205 7.50 -14.19 -7.45
CA THR A 205 8.35 -15.33 -7.05
C THR A 205 7.58 -16.41 -6.31
N GLN A 206 6.34 -16.11 -5.88
CA GLN A 206 5.47 -16.98 -5.08
C GLN A 206 6.13 -17.43 -3.78
N THR A 207 6.92 -16.55 -3.17
CA THR A 207 7.70 -16.85 -1.96
C THR A 207 7.61 -15.74 -0.94
N PHE A 208 7.88 -16.10 0.31
CA PHE A 208 8.04 -15.16 1.40
C PHE A 208 9.50 -14.75 1.55
N ASN A 209 9.74 -13.55 2.04
CA ASN A 209 11.05 -13.10 2.50
C ASN A 209 10.88 -12.26 3.77
N LYS A 210 11.97 -12.10 4.53
CA LYS A 210 11.98 -11.27 5.74
C LYS A 210 13.31 -10.56 5.96
N LEU A 211 13.24 -9.48 6.73
CA LEU A 211 14.38 -8.71 7.20
C LEU A 211 14.17 -8.34 8.67
N ASP A 212 15.00 -8.91 9.56
CA ASP A 212 14.88 -8.73 11.02
C ASP A 212 15.37 -7.34 11.51
N ASP A 213 16.22 -6.64 10.73
CA ASP A 213 16.65 -5.24 10.95
C ASP A 213 16.13 -4.38 9.79
N GLY A 214 14.80 -4.30 9.72
CA GLY A 214 14.02 -3.62 8.69
C GLY A 214 13.91 -2.11 8.88
N CYS A 215 12.97 -1.49 8.19
CA CYS A 215 12.65 -0.07 8.28
C CYS A 215 11.16 0.21 8.40
N SER A 216 10.82 1.39 8.90
CA SER A 216 9.50 1.96 8.71
C SER A 216 9.32 2.37 7.25
N ILE A 217 8.12 2.17 6.72
CA ILE A 217 7.75 2.60 5.38
C ILE A 217 7.16 4.00 5.49
N HIS A 218 7.79 4.97 4.82
CA HIS A 218 7.22 6.30 4.70
C HIS A 218 6.25 6.33 3.52
N GLN A 219 5.02 6.77 3.78
CA GLN A 219 3.98 6.91 2.76
C GLN A 219 4.37 7.97 1.71
N PRO A 220 3.95 7.83 0.44
CA PRO A 220 2.93 6.90 -0.09
C PRO A 220 3.37 5.43 -0.20
N VAL A 221 2.40 4.51 -0.28
CA VAL A 221 2.67 3.07 -0.45
C VAL A 221 2.98 2.80 -1.93
N TYR A 222 4.25 2.49 -2.21
CA TYR A 222 4.77 2.24 -3.55
C TYR A 222 4.19 0.97 -4.19
N ASP A 223 4.17 0.95 -5.50
CA ASP A 223 3.83 -0.22 -6.30
C ASP A 223 5.07 -1.08 -6.50
N HIS A 224 4.85 -2.39 -6.57
CA HIS A 224 5.89 -3.39 -6.78
C HIS A 224 6.99 -3.39 -5.70
N GLY A 225 6.74 -2.82 -4.51
CA GLY A 225 7.70 -2.82 -3.42
C GLY A 225 7.61 -1.60 -2.51
N TYR A 226 8.73 -1.24 -1.87
CA TYR A 226 8.84 -0.03 -1.05
C TYR A 226 10.30 0.40 -0.87
N ALA A 227 10.50 1.60 -0.34
CA ALA A 227 11.76 2.02 0.24
C ALA A 227 11.52 2.77 1.56
N GLY A 228 12.48 2.65 2.47
CA GLY A 228 12.41 3.18 3.82
C GLY A 228 13.81 3.41 4.39
N TYR A 229 13.85 3.96 5.60
CA TYR A 229 15.07 3.99 6.40
C TYR A 229 14.80 3.63 7.85
N HIS A 230 15.85 3.21 8.55
CA HIS A 230 15.85 2.97 9.99
C HIS A 230 17.03 3.72 10.62
N ASP A 231 16.74 4.67 11.52
CA ASP A 231 17.74 5.30 12.39
C ASP A 231 17.95 4.40 13.62
N ARG A 232 19.00 3.58 13.60
CA ARG A 232 19.16 2.45 14.54
C ARG A 232 19.35 2.89 15.99
N ALA A 233 19.84 4.11 16.20
CA ALA A 233 20.12 4.66 17.53
C ALA A 233 19.20 5.83 17.88
N GLY A 234 18.36 6.28 16.95
CA GLY A 234 17.58 7.52 17.08
C GLY A 234 18.47 8.76 17.26
N ASP A 235 19.75 8.66 16.88
CA ASP A 235 20.75 9.70 17.09
C ASP A 235 21.03 10.53 15.83
N GLY A 236 20.39 10.15 14.72
CA GLY A 236 20.56 10.77 13.42
C GLY A 236 21.93 10.52 12.79
N LYS A 237 22.64 9.45 13.19
CA LYS A 237 23.99 9.14 12.67
C LYS A 237 24.10 7.81 11.98
N GLU A 238 23.45 6.77 12.50
CA GLU A 238 23.52 5.42 11.95
C GLU A 238 22.20 5.02 11.30
N PHE A 239 22.20 4.97 9.97
CA PHE A 239 21.02 4.65 9.17
C PHE A 239 21.19 3.34 8.42
N LEU A 240 20.09 2.62 8.26
CA LEU A 240 19.92 1.62 7.19
C LEU A 240 18.95 2.21 6.17
N LEU A 241 19.38 2.31 4.91
CA LEU A 241 18.47 2.54 3.79
C LEU A 241 18.05 1.18 3.25
N ILE A 242 16.75 0.93 3.19
CA ILE A 242 16.21 -0.38 2.86
C ILE A 242 15.20 -0.22 1.74
N GLY A 243 15.44 -0.92 0.64
CA GLY A 243 14.51 -1.03 -0.48
C GLY A 243 14.08 -2.48 -0.65
N TYR A 244 12.84 -2.69 -1.09
CA TYR A 244 12.29 -3.98 -1.43
C TYR A 244 11.67 -3.94 -2.84
N SER A 245 11.91 -4.98 -3.63
CA SER A 245 11.23 -5.20 -4.91
C SER A 245 10.44 -6.50 -4.88
N ALA A 246 9.18 -6.42 -5.30
CA ALA A 246 8.33 -7.58 -5.48
C ALA A 246 8.82 -8.47 -6.64
N PHE A 247 9.50 -7.93 -7.64
CA PHE A 247 9.86 -8.69 -8.86
C PHE A 247 10.86 -9.83 -8.58
N ASP A 248 11.84 -9.61 -7.72
CA ASP A 248 12.83 -10.62 -7.31
C ASP A 248 12.67 -11.07 -5.85
N ASN A 249 11.74 -10.44 -5.14
CA ASN A 249 11.47 -10.65 -3.72
C ASN A 249 12.70 -10.45 -2.84
N GLN A 250 13.57 -9.49 -3.18
CA GLN A 250 14.79 -9.20 -2.43
C GLN A 250 14.74 -7.83 -1.74
N PHE A 251 15.47 -7.75 -0.62
CA PHE A 251 15.81 -6.49 0.03
C PHE A 251 17.19 -6.00 -0.43
N ASP A 252 17.30 -4.72 -0.75
CA ASP A 252 18.57 -4.04 -0.97
C ASP A 252 18.83 -3.06 0.18
N VAL A 253 19.91 -3.31 0.92
CA VAL A 253 20.21 -2.64 2.19
C VAL A 253 21.55 -1.91 2.09
N ILE A 254 21.51 -0.60 2.28
CA ILE A 254 22.71 0.25 2.36
C ILE A 254 22.87 0.75 3.80
N PRO A 255 23.91 0.32 4.53
CA PRO A 255 24.28 0.97 5.78
C PRO A 255 24.91 2.33 5.49
N TYR A 256 24.53 3.33 6.28
CA TYR A 256 25.04 4.69 6.16
C TYR A 256 25.39 5.26 7.53
N THR A 257 26.56 5.87 7.63
CA THR A 257 27.00 6.58 8.85
C THR A 257 27.33 8.01 8.49
N THR A 258 26.69 8.96 9.17
CA THR A 258 26.92 10.38 8.91
C THR A 258 28.32 10.80 9.34
N GLY A 259 28.97 11.65 8.55
CA GLY A 259 30.22 12.31 8.95
C GLY A 259 30.02 13.37 10.05
N GLU A 260 31.11 13.85 10.67
CA GLU A 260 31.06 14.86 11.75
C GLU A 260 30.36 16.18 11.36
N ASN A 261 30.39 16.53 10.08
CA ASN A 261 29.78 17.74 9.51
C ASN A 261 28.56 17.44 8.64
N GLU A 262 28.00 16.23 8.76
CA GLU A 262 26.84 15.81 8.00
C GLU A 262 25.57 15.91 8.83
N THR A 263 24.52 16.46 8.21
CA THR A 263 23.17 16.48 8.76
C THR A 263 22.47 15.20 8.31
N GLY A 264 21.66 14.61 9.19
CA GLY A 264 20.84 13.44 8.89
C GLY A 264 19.84 13.68 7.74
N ILE A 265 19.00 12.66 7.48
CA ILE A 265 18.08 12.65 6.34
C ILE A 265 17.22 13.93 6.33
N ASN A 266 17.37 14.72 5.27
CA ASN A 266 16.50 15.86 5.01
C ASN A 266 15.46 15.45 3.97
N PHE A 267 14.20 15.42 4.38
CA PHE A 267 13.07 15.17 3.49
C PHE A 267 12.09 16.36 3.53
N TRP A 268 11.49 16.66 2.39
CA TRP A 268 10.36 17.59 2.29
C TRP A 268 9.11 16.83 1.85
N ASP A 269 8.08 16.84 2.70
CA ASP A 269 6.77 16.31 2.35
C ASP A 269 6.02 17.32 1.49
N LEU A 270 6.11 17.17 0.17
CA LEU A 270 5.35 17.99 -0.78
C LEU A 270 3.87 17.57 -0.89
N GLY A 271 3.42 16.62 -0.07
CA GLY A 271 2.13 15.98 -0.22
C GLY A 271 2.17 15.00 -1.41
N SER A 272 1.66 13.79 -1.22
CA SER A 272 1.48 12.87 -2.33
C SER A 272 0.51 13.47 -3.34
N ILE A 273 0.97 13.70 -4.56
CA ILE A 273 0.08 13.98 -5.69
C ILE A 273 -0.43 12.64 -6.20
N GLU A 274 -1.73 12.52 -6.44
CA GLU A 274 -2.33 11.32 -7.05
C GLU A 274 -1.58 10.98 -8.34
N ALA A 275 -0.91 9.84 -8.34
CA ALA A 275 -0.23 9.28 -9.49
C ALA A 275 -0.72 7.86 -9.71
N ASP A 276 -0.85 7.47 -10.98
CA ASP A 276 -1.31 6.12 -11.34
C ASP A 276 -0.35 5.02 -10.87
N THR A 277 0.93 5.36 -10.67
CA THR A 277 1.97 4.44 -10.19
C THR A 277 2.98 5.15 -9.29
N PHE A 278 3.48 4.49 -8.26
CA PHE A 278 4.53 4.98 -7.36
C PHE A 278 5.69 4.00 -7.31
N THR A 279 6.80 4.26 -7.99
CA THR A 279 7.91 3.27 -8.11
C THR A 279 9.30 3.83 -7.83
N ALA A 280 9.40 5.12 -7.52
CA ALA A 280 10.66 5.82 -7.25
C ALA A 280 10.65 6.43 -5.85
N PHE A 281 11.78 6.31 -5.14
CA PHE A 281 12.02 6.93 -3.84
C PHE A 281 13.37 7.64 -3.82
N ALA A 282 13.54 8.78 -3.14
CA ALA A 282 14.88 9.31 -2.86
C ALA A 282 15.10 9.89 -1.45
N TYR A 283 16.30 9.68 -0.91
CA TYR A 283 16.80 10.25 0.34
C TYR A 283 18.05 11.09 0.12
N GLY A 284 18.15 12.25 0.78
CA GLY A 284 19.31 13.13 0.72
C GLY A 284 20.02 13.30 2.06
N PHE A 285 21.35 13.19 2.06
CA PHE A 285 22.24 13.54 3.17
C PHE A 285 23.05 14.79 2.82
N ARG A 286 23.29 15.67 3.79
CA ARG A 286 23.96 16.97 3.56
C ARG A 286 25.22 17.09 4.39
N THR A 287 26.37 17.10 3.75
CA THR A 287 27.68 17.34 4.40
C THR A 287 28.13 18.78 4.20
N VAL A 288 28.43 19.50 5.28
CA VAL A 288 29.15 20.78 5.21
C VAL A 288 30.63 20.47 4.93
N VAL A 289 31.10 20.82 3.72
CA VAL A 289 32.45 20.54 3.22
C VAL A 289 33.42 21.65 3.65
N GLU A 290 32.97 22.90 3.58
CA GLU A 290 33.67 24.06 4.12
C GLU A 290 32.72 24.88 4.99
N LEU A 291 33.16 25.20 6.21
CA LEU A 291 32.39 25.98 7.18
C LEU A 291 31.83 27.25 6.52
N TYR A 292 30.50 27.34 6.45
CA TYR A 292 29.75 28.50 5.98
C TYR A 292 29.83 28.80 4.47
N GLU A 293 30.35 27.88 3.64
CA GLU A 293 30.41 28.10 2.18
C GLU A 293 29.91 26.87 1.40
N HIS A 294 30.66 25.76 1.40
CA HIS A 294 30.37 24.63 0.51
C HIS A 294 29.64 23.48 1.21
N VAL A 295 28.56 23.01 0.59
CA VAL A 295 27.77 21.86 1.05
C VAL A 295 27.71 20.83 -0.08
N ARG A 296 27.82 19.55 0.31
CA ARG A 296 27.63 18.39 -0.57
C ARG A 296 26.33 17.70 -0.20
N ALA A 297 25.41 17.61 -1.14
CA ALA A 297 24.27 16.70 -1.06
C ALA A 297 24.68 15.34 -1.65
N LYS A 298 24.40 14.27 -0.91
CA LYS A 298 24.48 12.90 -1.39
C LYS A 298 23.07 12.32 -1.43
N ILE A 299 22.59 12.04 -2.64
CA ILE A 299 21.21 11.62 -2.87
C ILE A 299 21.23 10.14 -3.24
N TYR A 300 20.32 9.38 -2.65
CA TYR A 300 20.08 7.96 -2.89
C TYR A 300 18.70 7.79 -3.49
N GLY A 301 18.60 7.21 -4.68
CA GLY A 301 17.35 6.91 -5.37
C GLY A 301 17.12 5.40 -5.39
N TYR A 302 15.93 4.93 -5.01
CA TYR A 302 15.52 3.53 -5.12
C TYR A 302 14.43 3.35 -6.16
N SER A 303 14.56 2.30 -6.96
CA SER A 303 13.55 1.86 -7.90
C SER A 303 12.96 0.53 -7.44
N THR A 304 11.64 0.49 -7.20
CA THR A 304 10.94 -0.78 -6.93
C THR A 304 10.87 -1.67 -8.18
N ILE A 305 11.05 -1.09 -9.38
CA ILE A 305 11.10 -1.81 -10.65
C ILE A 305 12.45 -2.54 -10.84
N LEU A 306 13.55 -1.85 -10.54
CA LEU A 306 14.90 -2.39 -10.72
C LEU A 306 15.43 -3.13 -9.49
N GLY A 307 14.83 -2.90 -8.33
CA GLY A 307 15.22 -3.51 -7.06
C GLY A 307 16.57 -3.03 -6.53
N SER A 308 17.02 -1.83 -6.91
CA SER A 308 18.36 -1.36 -6.56
C SER A 308 18.42 0.11 -6.19
N TRP A 309 19.31 0.45 -5.26
CA TRP A 309 19.71 1.82 -4.97
C TRP A 309 20.72 2.37 -5.98
N ASN A 310 20.55 3.63 -6.36
CA ASN A 310 21.52 4.42 -7.12
C ASN A 310 21.85 5.70 -6.35
N THR A 311 22.98 6.34 -6.66
CA THR A 311 23.38 7.56 -5.95
C THR A 311 24.00 8.59 -6.88
N ILE A 312 23.79 9.86 -6.54
CA ILE A 312 24.47 11.02 -7.11
C ILE A 312 24.96 11.92 -5.97
N THR A 313 26.03 12.68 -6.25
CA THR A 313 26.51 13.74 -5.38
C THR A 313 26.44 15.07 -6.09
N TYR A 314 26.00 16.09 -5.37
CA TYR A 314 25.92 17.46 -5.85
C TYR A 314 26.60 18.41 -4.86
N ASP A 315 27.46 19.28 -5.37
CA ASP A 315 28.17 20.27 -4.57
C ASP A 315 27.60 21.66 -4.87
N PHE A 316 27.23 22.40 -3.82
CA PHE A 316 26.67 23.76 -3.93
C PHE A 316 27.26 24.72 -2.90
N ASP A 317 27.18 26.02 -3.19
CA ASP A 317 27.52 27.08 -2.23
C ASP A 317 26.24 27.63 -1.59
N HIS A 318 26.02 27.34 -0.31
CA HIS A 318 24.78 27.72 0.37
C HIS A 318 24.61 29.23 0.61
N ARG A 319 25.64 30.03 0.32
CA ARG A 319 25.53 31.50 0.32
C ARG A 319 24.74 31.97 -0.89
N VAL A 320 24.91 31.30 -2.02
CA VAL A 320 24.28 31.65 -3.30
C VAL A 320 23.19 30.68 -3.71
N GLU A 321 23.05 29.53 -3.06
CA GLU A 321 22.03 28.53 -3.32
C GLU A 321 21.27 28.14 -2.05
N ARG A 322 19.96 27.92 -2.17
CA ARG A 322 19.11 27.41 -1.11
C ARG A 322 18.62 26.02 -1.49
N TYR A 323 19.21 25.00 -0.87
CA TYR A 323 18.86 23.60 -1.08
C TYR A 323 17.68 23.15 -0.20
N TYR A 324 16.63 22.63 -0.85
CA TYR A 324 15.36 22.26 -0.21
C TYR A 324 15.31 20.78 0.19
N GLY A 325 16.08 19.92 -0.48
CA GLY A 325 16.16 18.49 -0.17
C GLY A 325 15.20 17.66 -1.01
N SER A 326 15.28 16.35 -0.83
CA SER A 326 14.50 15.41 -1.64
C SER A 326 13.02 15.56 -1.33
N GLY A 327 12.21 15.73 -2.39
CA GLY A 327 10.76 15.79 -2.32
C GLY A 327 10.16 14.43 -2.66
N TYR A 328 9.05 14.07 -1.99
CA TYR A 328 8.20 12.99 -2.48
C TYR A 328 7.55 13.40 -3.79
N VAL A 329 7.53 12.48 -4.73
CA VAL A 329 6.94 12.71 -6.04
C VAL A 329 6.25 11.43 -6.45
N GLY A 330 4.95 11.52 -6.66
CA GLY A 330 4.21 10.40 -7.21
C GLY A 330 4.65 10.11 -8.64
N GLY A 331 4.66 8.83 -9.02
CA GLY A 331 5.09 8.42 -10.35
C GLY A 331 6.24 7.44 -10.38
N GLN A 332 6.89 7.43 -11.54
CA GLN A 332 8.13 6.70 -11.83
C GLN A 332 9.38 7.55 -11.60
N PHE A 333 9.23 8.73 -11.00
CA PHE A 333 10.32 9.68 -10.78
C PHE A 333 10.25 10.25 -9.37
N THR A 334 11.40 10.63 -8.83
CA THR A 334 11.53 11.48 -7.64
C THR A 334 12.52 12.59 -7.97
N PHE A 335 12.44 13.72 -7.26
CA PHE A 335 13.36 14.81 -7.49
C PHE A 335 13.92 15.40 -6.20
N ASP A 336 15.06 16.06 -6.37
CA ASP A 336 15.66 16.94 -5.38
C ASP A 336 15.88 18.32 -6.02
N ASN A 337 15.86 19.39 -5.23
CA ASN A 337 15.99 20.73 -5.78
C ASN A 337 16.73 21.73 -4.88
N ASP A 338 17.34 22.71 -5.54
CA ASP A 338 17.80 23.96 -4.94
C ASP A 338 17.23 25.17 -5.71
N ILE A 339 17.46 26.36 -5.13
CA ILE A 339 17.18 27.65 -5.77
C ILE A 339 18.43 28.51 -5.69
N LEU A 340 18.86 29.08 -6.82
CA LEU A 340 19.89 30.12 -6.85
C LEU A 340 19.35 31.43 -6.24
N ASN A 341 19.91 31.87 -5.12
CA ASN A 341 19.48 33.06 -4.36
C ASN A 341 19.53 34.36 -5.17
N GLU A 342 20.52 34.51 -6.07
CA GLU A 342 20.71 35.76 -6.84
C GLU A 342 19.69 35.93 -7.97
N SER A 343 19.26 34.81 -8.56
CA SER A 343 18.43 34.78 -9.78
C SER A 343 17.03 34.21 -9.56
N GLY A 344 16.84 33.47 -8.47
CA GLY A 344 15.63 32.71 -8.16
C GLY A 344 15.44 31.48 -9.04
N TYR A 345 16.43 31.07 -9.85
CA TYR A 345 16.30 29.91 -10.73
C TYR A 345 16.28 28.60 -9.97
N TYR A 346 15.39 27.71 -10.38
CA TYR A 346 15.35 26.34 -9.89
C TYR A 346 16.34 25.44 -10.61
N HIS A 347 17.01 24.63 -9.80
CA HIS A 347 17.80 23.50 -10.24
C HIS A 347 17.15 22.21 -9.73
N PHE A 348 16.99 21.21 -10.61
CA PHE A 348 16.36 19.95 -10.28
C PHE A 348 17.26 18.76 -10.60
N PHE A 349 17.26 17.78 -9.70
CA PHE A 349 17.80 16.44 -9.91
C PHE A 349 16.64 15.47 -9.99
N PHE A 350 16.44 14.82 -11.14
CA PHE A 350 15.41 13.80 -11.30
C PHE A 350 16.03 12.41 -11.24
N TYR A 351 15.51 11.53 -10.40
CA TYR A 351 15.76 10.09 -10.45
C TYR A 351 14.61 9.40 -11.18
N SER A 352 14.95 8.45 -12.05
CA SER A 352 14.00 7.66 -12.83
C SER A 352 14.03 6.20 -12.41
N ALA A 353 12.91 5.68 -11.92
CA ALA A 353 12.78 4.26 -11.56
C ALA A 353 12.90 3.32 -12.76
N VAL A 354 12.62 3.80 -13.97
CA VAL A 354 12.64 2.99 -15.20
C VAL A 354 14.06 2.56 -15.60
N ASN A 355 15.06 3.41 -15.35
CA ASN A 355 16.43 3.20 -15.81
C ASN A 355 17.50 3.40 -14.72
N GLY A 356 17.11 3.81 -13.51
CA GLY A 356 18.03 4.01 -12.38
C GLY A 356 18.97 5.19 -12.56
N LEU A 357 18.68 6.11 -13.47
CA LEU A 357 19.54 7.25 -13.78
C LEU A 357 19.08 8.52 -13.09
N PHE A 358 20.05 9.31 -12.64
CA PHE A 358 19.86 10.69 -12.23
C PHE A 358 20.08 11.63 -13.42
N HIS A 359 19.20 12.61 -13.55
CA HIS A 359 19.27 13.67 -14.53
C HIS A 359 19.30 15.02 -13.82
N ASP A 360 20.40 15.75 -14.03
CA ASP A 360 20.56 17.14 -13.64
C ASP A 360 19.92 18.02 -14.73
N ILE A 361 18.98 18.87 -14.32
CA ILE A 361 18.29 19.81 -15.20
C ILE A 361 18.32 21.20 -14.56
N ASN A 362 19.11 22.07 -15.17
CA ASN A 362 19.04 23.50 -14.96
C ASN A 362 17.84 24.07 -15.74
N THR A 363 16.99 24.85 -15.06
CA THR A 363 15.77 25.38 -15.68
C THR A 363 15.79 26.90 -15.72
N ASP A 364 15.13 27.47 -16.73
CA ASP A 364 14.84 28.92 -16.78
C ASP A 364 13.64 29.29 -15.86
N LEU A 365 13.20 28.40 -14.97
CA LEU A 365 12.07 28.62 -14.08
C LEU A 365 12.52 29.42 -12.86
N VAL A 366 11.85 30.55 -12.62
CA VAL A 366 12.18 31.47 -11.51
C VAL A 366 11.14 31.37 -10.40
N TYR A 367 11.59 31.28 -9.16
CA TYR A 367 10.72 31.43 -7.99
C TYR A 367 10.20 32.87 -7.88
N THR A 368 8.96 33.10 -8.33
CA THR A 368 8.39 34.47 -8.43
C THR A 368 7.45 34.85 -7.27
N SER A 369 7.00 33.91 -6.43
CA SER A 369 6.18 34.20 -5.23
C SER A 369 6.02 33.00 -4.28
N THR A 370 5.50 33.25 -3.05
CA THR A 370 5.09 32.26 -2.04
C THR A 370 3.96 31.31 -2.47
N THR A 371 3.50 31.41 -3.73
CA THR A 371 2.40 30.61 -4.31
C THR A 371 2.84 29.80 -5.54
N SER A 372 4.14 29.62 -5.76
CA SER A 372 4.64 28.69 -6.79
C SER A 372 4.18 27.27 -6.41
N ALA A 373 3.29 26.69 -7.21
CA ALA A 373 2.71 25.37 -6.97
C ALA A 373 3.37 24.37 -7.90
N PHE A 374 4.11 23.41 -7.32
CA PHE A 374 4.63 22.27 -8.05
C PHE A 374 3.51 21.24 -8.22
N SER A 375 3.32 20.74 -9.44
CA SER A 375 2.42 19.61 -9.68
C SER A 375 3.09 18.57 -10.55
N ILE A 376 3.02 17.31 -10.14
CA ILE A 376 3.75 16.20 -10.76
C ILE A 376 2.82 15.00 -10.74
N GLY A 377 2.49 14.48 -11.93
CA GLY A 377 1.54 13.37 -12.06
C GLY A 377 2.13 12.29 -12.97
N GLY A 378 2.40 11.11 -12.40
CA GLY A 378 2.71 9.85 -13.08
C GLY A 378 3.98 9.83 -13.95
N SER A 379 4.00 10.68 -14.98
CA SER A 379 5.06 10.83 -15.99
C SER A 379 5.33 12.29 -16.38
N VAL A 380 4.66 13.28 -15.77
CA VAL A 380 4.77 14.71 -16.12
C VAL A 380 5.09 15.53 -14.88
N PHE A 381 6.13 16.36 -14.99
CA PHE A 381 6.50 17.37 -14.02
C PHE A 381 6.11 18.76 -14.55
N CYS A 382 5.33 19.53 -13.79
CA CYS A 382 4.90 20.89 -14.13
C CYS A 382 5.25 21.86 -13.01
N VAL A 383 5.77 23.04 -13.39
CA VAL A 383 6.11 24.16 -12.51
C VAL A 383 5.26 25.37 -12.84
#